data_AF-A0A8C0IKS0-F1
#
_entry.id   AF-A0A8C0IKS0-F1
#
_cell.length_a   1.000
_cell.length_b   1.000
_cell.length_c   1.000
_cell.angle_alpha   90.00
_cell.angle_beta   90.00
_cell.angle_gamma   90.00
#
_symmetry.space_group_name_H-M   'P 1'
#
loop_
_entity.id
_entity.type
_entity.pdbx_description
1 polymer ?
#
loop_
_entity_poly.entity_id
_entity_poly.type
_entity_poly.pdbx_seq_one_letter_code
_entity_poly.pdbx_strand_id
1 'polypeptide(L)'
;MARFLYNAVGWLSASPGAMVGVQKSLSSLVSILSSSGTQVKPSTELIASFGVYCMDAYDAAQGRELIQFVKRGGGLLIGVEAVIKLLLGEF
;
A
#
# COMPACT_ATOMS: atom_id res chain seq x y z
N MET A 1 -3.42 12.83 8.45
CA MET A 1 -3.32 11.68 7.53
C MET A 1 -2.32 10.63 7.99
N ALA A 2 -1.06 10.99 8.29
CA ALA A 2 0.00 10.04 8.65
C ALA A 2 -0.36 9.05 9.77
N ARG A 3 -1.00 9.53 10.86
CA ARG A 3 -1.43 8.67 11.98
C ARG A 3 -2.44 7.59 11.58
N PHE A 4 -3.38 7.92 10.71
CA PHE A 4 -4.37 6.96 10.23
C PHE A 4 -3.71 5.85 9.41
N LEU A 5 -2.83 6.23 8.48
CA LEU A 5 -2.10 5.28 7.64
C LEU A 5 -1.18 4.38 8.47
N TYR A 6 -0.49 4.95 9.46
CA TYR A 6 0.33 4.19 10.40
C TYR A 6 -0.49 3.15 11.17
N ASN A 7 -1.64 3.56 11.72
CA ASN A 7 -2.51 2.65 12.46
C ASN A 7 -3.08 1.55 11.55
N ALA A 8 -3.51 1.90 10.34
CA ALA A 8 -4.03 0.95 9.36
C ALA A 8 -2.97 -0.09 8.98
N VAL A 9 -1.75 0.35 8.68
CA VAL A 9 -0.61 -0.55 8.42
C VAL A 9 -0.31 -1.42 9.65
N GLY A 10 -0.37 -0.85 10.85
CA GLY A 10 -0.18 -1.59 12.10
C GLY A 10 -1.23 -2.70 12.31
N TRP A 11 -2.49 -2.45 11.96
CA TRP A 11 -3.55 -3.48 12.03
C TRP A 11 -3.42 -4.54 10.95
N LEU A 12 -2.96 -4.15 9.76
CA LEU A 12 -2.77 -5.06 8.63
C LEU A 12 -1.50 -5.92 8.77
N SER A 13 -0.53 -5.47 9.56
CA SER A 13 0.73 -6.19 9.76
C SER A 13 0.54 -7.36 10.71
N ALA A 14 0.72 -8.58 10.20
CA ALA A 14 0.62 -9.79 11.02
C ALA A 14 1.68 -9.87 12.14
N SER A 15 2.80 -9.14 12.00
CA SER A 15 3.85 -9.05 13.02
C SER A 15 4.38 -7.62 13.18
N PRO A 16 4.76 -7.21 14.41
CA PRO A 16 5.44 -5.94 14.62
C PRO A 16 6.75 -5.89 13.84
N GLY A 17 6.98 -4.79 13.12
CA GLY A 17 8.21 -4.59 12.34
C GLY A 17 8.25 -5.32 11.00
N ALA A 18 7.15 -5.92 10.54
CA ALA A 18 7.12 -6.49 9.20
C ALA A 18 7.38 -5.43 8.13
N MET A 19 8.09 -5.83 7.07
CA MET A 19 8.41 -4.95 5.94
C MET A 19 7.14 -4.59 5.18
N VAL A 20 6.93 -3.30 4.96
CA VAL A 20 5.79 -2.77 4.19
C VAL A 20 6.25 -2.50 2.77
N GLY A 21 5.72 -3.25 1.81
CA GLY A 21 5.90 -2.98 0.40
C GLY A 21 4.97 -1.86 -0.05
N VAL A 22 5.49 -0.89 -0.79
CA VAL A 22 4.68 0.21 -1.35
C VAL A 22 4.95 0.31 -2.84
N GLN A 23 3.89 0.33 -3.64
CA GLN A 23 4.00 0.51 -5.08
C GLN A 23 4.73 1.81 -5.40
N LYS A 24 5.66 1.79 -6.37
CA LYS A 24 6.47 2.99 -6.71
C LYS A 24 5.65 4.22 -7.11
N SER A 25 4.44 4.03 -7.65
CA SER A 25 3.50 5.13 -7.97
C SER A 25 3.08 5.93 -6.74
N LEU A 26 3.16 5.33 -5.55
CA LEU A 26 2.76 5.91 -4.26
C LEU A 26 3.94 6.48 -3.47
N SER A 27 4.85 7.21 -4.12
CA SER A 27 6.06 7.77 -3.50
C SER A 27 5.78 8.64 -2.25
N SER A 28 4.69 9.40 -2.26
CA SER A 28 4.22 10.18 -1.11
C SER A 28 3.90 9.32 0.11
N LEU A 29 3.32 8.12 -0.11
CA LEU A 29 3.00 7.18 0.96
C LEU A 29 4.26 6.63 1.62
N VAL A 30 5.33 6.38 0.84
CA VAL A 30 6.63 5.96 1.34
C VAL A 30 7.19 6.98 2.33
N SER A 31 7.17 8.26 1.96
CA SER A 31 7.67 9.34 2.82
C SER A 31 6.88 9.43 4.14
N ILE A 32 5.54 9.36 4.04
CA ILE A 32 4.65 9.41 5.21
C ILE A 32 4.92 8.26 6.18
N LEU A 33 4.97 7.01 5.69
CA LEU A 33 5.15 5.83 6.53
C LEU A 33 6.58 5.75 7.10
N SER A 34 7.59 6.13 6.32
CA SER A 34 8.99 6.15 6.78
C SER A 34 9.18 7.17 7.92
N SER A 35 8.50 8.32 7.86
CA SER A 35 8.56 9.34 8.93
C SER A 35 7.98 8.85 10.27
N SER A 36 7.15 7.80 10.24
CA SER A 36 6.56 7.18 11.43
C SER A 36 7.34 5.99 11.99
N GLY A 37 8.52 5.67 11.43
CA GLY A 37 9.38 4.58 11.89
C GLY A 37 8.99 3.19 11.35
N THR A 38 8.09 3.13 10.37
CA THR A 38 7.74 1.89 9.66
C THR A 38 8.86 1.51 8.70
N GLN A 39 9.21 0.21 8.62
CA GLN A 39 10.12 -0.27 7.58
C GLN A 39 9.38 -0.36 6.25
N VAL A 40 9.71 0.55 5.33
CA VAL A 40 9.04 0.68 4.03
C VAL A 40 10.00 0.38 2.90
N LYS A 41 9.56 -0.42 1.92
CA LYS A 41 10.30 -0.72 0.70
C LYS A 41 9.46 -0.37 -0.54
N PRO A 42 9.89 0.61 -1.34
CA PRO A 42 9.31 0.83 -2.67
C PRO A 42 9.50 -0.42 -3.54
N SER A 43 8.44 -0.88 -4.18
CA SER A 43 8.46 -2.06 -5.04
C SER A 43 7.60 -1.86 -6.29
N THR A 44 8.02 -2.43 -7.42
CA THR A 44 7.20 -2.51 -8.65
C THR A 44 6.31 -3.75 -8.66
N GLU A 45 6.65 -4.75 -7.86
CA GLU A 45 5.98 -6.04 -7.81
C GLU A 45 5.61 -6.42 -6.38
N LEU A 46 4.62 -7.29 -6.23
CA LEU A 46 4.25 -7.87 -4.95
C LEU A 46 5.30 -8.91 -4.55
N ILE A 47 6.03 -8.65 -3.46
CA ILE A 47 6.99 -9.62 -2.92
C ILE A 47 6.33 -10.37 -1.77
N ALA A 48 6.34 -11.71 -1.84
CA ALA A 48 5.70 -12.57 -0.85
C ALA A 48 6.24 -12.42 0.59
N SER A 49 7.42 -11.82 0.77
CA SER A 49 8.01 -11.55 2.08
C SER A 49 7.52 -10.27 2.75
N PHE A 50 6.70 -9.46 2.06
CA PHE A 50 6.07 -8.30 2.69
C PHE A 50 5.03 -8.72 3.73
N GLY A 51 4.95 -7.98 4.83
CA GLY A 51 3.86 -8.15 5.80
C GLY A 51 2.61 -7.40 5.37
N VAL A 52 2.81 -6.20 4.79
CA VAL A 52 1.74 -5.38 4.21
C VAL A 52 2.17 -4.88 2.84
N TYR A 53 1.26 -4.91 1.87
CA TYR A 53 1.47 -4.30 0.56
C TYR A 53 0.50 -3.15 0.33
N CYS A 54 1.01 -2.00 -0.07
CA CYS A 54 0.23 -0.81 -0.40
C CYS A 54 0.29 -0.56 -1.90
N MET A 55 -0.87 -0.47 -2.54
CA MET A 55 -0.99 -0.26 -3.98
C MET A 55 -2.16 0.65 -4.33
N ASP A 56 -2.14 1.22 -5.52
CA ASP A 56 -3.30 1.86 -6.11
C ASP A 56 -4.32 0.81 -6.60
N ALA A 57 -5.57 1.22 -6.76
CA ALA A 57 -6.65 0.33 -7.18
C ALA A 57 -6.60 -0.07 -8.67
N TYR A 58 -5.81 0.64 -9.48
CA TYR A 58 -5.84 0.52 -10.94
C TYR A 58 -4.78 -0.46 -11.47
N ASP A 59 -3.74 -0.76 -10.69
CA ASP A 59 -2.68 -1.72 -11.02
C ASP A 59 -2.90 -3.10 -10.36
N ALA A 60 -4.16 -3.55 -10.30
CA ALA A 60 -4.52 -4.90 -9.82
C ALA A 60 -4.11 -6.03 -10.80
N ALA A 61 -3.21 -5.75 -11.75
CA ALA A 61 -2.77 -6.66 -12.81
C ALA A 61 -2.24 -8.01 -12.28
N GLN A 62 -1.89 -8.10 -11.00
CA GLN A 62 -1.42 -9.31 -10.34
C GLN A 62 -2.45 -9.97 -9.40
N GLY A 63 -3.76 -9.87 -9.72
CA GLY A 63 -4.84 -10.34 -8.85
C GLY A 63 -4.70 -11.77 -8.31
N ARG A 64 -4.11 -12.72 -9.07
CA ARG A 64 -3.85 -14.07 -8.58
C ARG A 64 -2.80 -14.09 -7.46
N GLU A 65 -1.71 -13.37 -7.62
CA GLU A 65 -0.64 -13.29 -6.63
C GLU A 65 -1.10 -12.54 -5.38
N LEU A 66 -1.90 -11.49 -5.58
CA LEU A 66 -2.54 -10.74 -4.51
C LEU A 66 -3.45 -11.63 -3.64
N ILE A 67 -4.28 -12.47 -4.28
CA ILE A 67 -5.12 -13.45 -3.57
C ILE A 67 -4.25 -14.44 -2.79
N GLN A 68 -3.16 -14.94 -3.38
CA GLN A 68 -2.25 -15.86 -2.68
C GLN A 68 -1.55 -15.21 -1.50
N PHE A 69 -1.17 -13.94 -1.63
CA PHE A 69 -0.56 -13.15 -0.57
C PHE A 69 -1.50 -12.97 0.62
N VAL A 70 -2.75 -12.58 0.38
CA VAL A 70 -3.76 -12.44 1.44
C VAL A 70 -4.07 -13.80 2.09
N LYS A 71 -4.15 -14.89 1.30
CA LYS A 71 -4.32 -16.26 1.83
C LYS A 71 -3.18 -16.70 2.76
N ARG A 72 -1.97 -16.18 2.56
CA ARG A 72 -0.81 -16.44 3.41
C ARG A 72 -0.75 -15.55 4.65
N GLY A 73 -1.72 -14.65 4.84
CA GLY A 73 -1.79 -13.73 5.97
C GLY A 73 -1.14 -12.37 5.73
N GLY A 74 -0.80 -12.05 4.49
CA GLY A 74 -0.32 -10.72 4.11
C GLY A 74 -1.45 -9.68 4.13
N GLY A 75 -1.20 -8.51 4.72
CA GLY A 75 -2.14 -7.40 4.77
C GLY A 75 -2.13 -6.56 3.49
N LEU A 76 -3.29 -6.13 3.03
CA LEU A 76 -3.42 -5.35 1.80
C LEU A 76 -4.06 -3.99 2.08
N LEU A 77 -3.40 -2.92 1.65
CA LEU A 77 -3.94 -1.56 1.66
C LEU A 77 -4.07 -1.06 0.22
N ILE A 78 -5.31 -0.86 -0.24
CA ILE A 78 -5.58 -0.32 -1.56
C ILE A 78 -6.02 1.13 -1.42
N GLY A 79 -5.24 2.04 -1.99
CA GLY A 79 -5.63 3.44 -2.15
C GLY A 79 -6.44 3.59 -3.44
N VAL A 80 -7.65 4.12 -3.32
CA VAL A 80 -8.35 4.68 -4.48
C VAL A 80 -8.00 6.16 -4.50
N GLU A 81 -7.31 6.64 -5.53
CA GLU A 81 -7.27 8.08 -5.76
C GLU A 81 -8.71 8.50 -6.05
N ALA A 82 -9.29 9.33 -5.17
CA ALA A 82 -10.61 9.89 -5.39
C ALA A 82 -10.52 10.92 -6.53
N VAL A 83 -10.42 10.43 -7.76
CA VAL A 83 -10.65 11.25 -8.95
C VAL A 83 -12.16 11.40 -9.08
N ILE A 84 -12.74 12.23 -8.22
CA ILE A 84 -13.91 13.01 -8.63
C ILE A 84 -13.35 14.06 -9.60
N LYS A 85 -13.08 13.65 -10.84
CA LYS A 85 -12.98 14.60 -11.97
C LYS A 85 -14.41 15.04 -12.25
N LEU A 86 -14.97 15.85 -11.35
CA LEU A 86 -16.16 16.61 -11.68
C LEU A 86 -15.75 17.52 -12.84
N LEU A 87 -16.21 17.17 -14.04
CA LEU A 87 -16.90 18.09 -14.95
C LEU A 87 -16.52 19.58 -14.83
N LEU A 88 -15.23 19.90 -14.86
CA LEU A 88 -14.71 21.24 -15.05
C LEU A 88 -13.52 21.04 -15.97
N GLY A 89 -13.83 20.97 -17.26
CA GLY A 89 -12.81 20.93 -18.28
C GLY A 89 -12.01 22.22 -18.22
N GLU A 90 -10.73 22.12 -17.90
CA GLU A 90 -9.74 23.14 -18.22
C GLU A 90 -8.44 22.39 -18.55
N PHE A 91 -7.84 22.78 -19.69
CA PHE A 91 -6.54 22.35 -20.20
C PHE A 91 -5.41 23.13 -19.52
#